data_AF-A0A4S4BBG4-F1
#
_entry.id   AF-A0A4S4BBG4-F1
#
_cell.length_a   1.000
_cell.length_b   1.000
_cell.length_c   1.000
_cell.angle_alpha   90.00
_cell.angle_beta   90.00
_cell.angle_gamma   90.00
#
_symmetry.space_group_name_H-M   'P 1'
#
loop_
_entity.id
_entity.type
_entity.pdbx_description
1 polymer ?
#
loop_
_entity_poly.entity_id
_entity_poly.type
_entity_poly.pdbx_seq_one_letter_code
_entity_poly.pdbx_strand_id
1 'polypeptide(L)'
;MTYKKLSEQIHELSNPQRSDSFVKLFRDAVRQGKFDATYMPERFTMPKQFSRRGAEGTYQRDAKEMLFEITPDFEAWFDQTNRDLAAARKGGNIKPSVEAIESGLVDFKKMAEETRKKMQASYEKGQALGNSRAKGSKGGKRK
;
A
#
# COMPACT_ATOMS: atom_id res chain seq x y z
N MET A 1 21.75 21.89 -16.87
CA MET A 1 21.80 20.50 -16.36
C MET A 1 22.23 20.58 -14.92
N THR A 2 21.32 20.25 -14.00
CA THR A 2 21.56 20.37 -12.57
C THR A 2 21.70 18.96 -12.03
N TYR A 3 22.85 18.63 -11.47
CA TYR A 3 23.04 17.39 -10.74
C TYR A 3 22.39 17.53 -9.37
N LYS A 4 21.77 16.46 -8.89
CA LYS A 4 21.12 16.45 -7.57
C LYS A 4 21.48 15.22 -6.80
N LYS A 5 21.53 15.37 -5.47
CA LYS A 5 21.74 14.25 -4.56
C LYS A 5 20.43 13.49 -4.33
N LEU A 6 20.54 12.18 -4.16
CA LEU A 6 19.41 11.32 -3.83
C LEU A 6 18.78 11.70 -2.49
N SER A 7 19.60 12.10 -1.51
CA SER A 7 19.11 12.63 -0.23
C SER A 7 18.17 13.83 -0.40
N GLU A 8 18.56 14.83 -1.20
CA GLU A 8 17.75 16.01 -1.48
C GLU A 8 16.42 15.62 -2.15
N GLN A 9 16.46 14.72 -3.13
CA GLN A 9 15.25 14.27 -3.80
C GLN A 9 14.28 13.52 -2.86
N ILE A 10 14.82 12.77 -1.90
CA ILE A 10 14.00 12.06 -0.91
C ILE A 10 13.26 13.03 0.01
N HIS A 11 13.85 14.18 0.32
CA HIS A 11 13.19 15.21 1.13
C HIS A 11 12.00 15.87 0.41
N GLU A 12 11.96 15.82 -0.92
CA GLU A 12 10.84 16.33 -1.73
C GLU A 12 9.69 15.33 -1.88
N LEU A 13 9.84 14.10 -1.37
CA LEU A 13 8.75 13.15 -1.35
C LEU A 13 7.62 13.66 -0.47
N SER A 14 6.39 13.61 -0.99
CA SER A 14 5.18 13.95 -0.23
C SER A 14 5.01 13.06 1.01
N ASN A 15 5.51 11.82 0.94
CA ASN A 15 5.51 10.89 2.06
C ASN A 15 6.92 10.36 2.38
N PRO A 16 7.64 10.97 3.35
CA PRO A 16 8.98 10.55 3.73
C PRO A 16 9.09 9.10 4.23
N GLN A 17 7.99 8.51 4.73
CA GLN A 17 7.95 7.10 5.16
C GLN A 17 8.02 6.09 3.99
N ARG A 18 7.86 6.58 2.75
CA ARG A 18 8.01 5.78 1.53
C ARG A 18 9.39 5.91 0.88
N SER A 19 10.32 6.64 1.50
CA SER A 19 11.70 6.81 1.02
C SER A 19 12.40 5.50 0.65
N ASP A 20 12.27 4.43 1.44
CA ASP A 20 12.84 3.10 1.11
C ASP A 20 12.27 2.51 -0.19
N SER A 21 10.97 2.69 -0.45
CA SER A 21 10.34 2.23 -1.69
C SER A 21 10.81 3.07 -2.88
N PHE A 22 10.91 4.38 -2.70
CA PHE A 22 11.44 5.28 -3.72
C PHE A 22 12.88 4.93 -4.10
N VAL A 23 13.77 4.75 -3.12
CA VAL A 23 15.17 4.37 -3.36
C VAL A 23 15.29 3.06 -4.16
N LYS A 24 14.41 2.08 -3.90
CA LYS A 24 14.38 0.83 -4.67
C LYS A 24 13.99 1.08 -6.12
N LEU A 25 12.87 1.79 -6.34
CA LEU A 25 12.39 2.12 -7.69
C LEU A 25 13.42 2.94 -8.46
N PHE A 26 14.05 3.92 -7.81
CA PHE A 26 15.11 4.73 -8.38
C PHE A 26 16.30 3.87 -8.82
N ARG A 27 16.79 2.99 -7.94
CA ARG A 27 17.91 2.09 -8.27
C ARG A 27 17.57 1.12 -9.40
N ASP A 28 16.33 0.66 -9.47
CA ASP A 28 15.86 -0.19 -10.55
C ASP A 28 15.77 0.59 -11.88
N ALA A 29 15.34 1.85 -11.85
CA ALA A 29 15.32 2.72 -13.02
C ALA A 29 16.74 3.04 -13.54
N VAL A 30 17.69 3.32 -12.64
CA VAL A 30 19.11 3.47 -12.98
C VAL A 30 19.68 2.18 -13.56
N ARG A 31 19.36 1.02 -12.96
CA ARG A 31 19.80 -0.29 -13.50
C ARG A 31 19.25 -0.55 -14.91
N GLN A 32 18.04 -0.09 -15.20
CA GLN A 32 17.41 -0.21 -16.52
C GLN A 32 17.94 0.82 -17.54
N GLY A 33 18.85 1.71 -17.14
CA GLY A 33 19.39 2.76 -18.01
C GLY A 33 18.38 3.87 -18.31
N LYS A 34 17.36 4.06 -17.47
CA LYS A 34 16.40 5.19 -17.62
C LYS A 34 17.01 6.52 -17.21
N PHE A 35 17.93 6.48 -16.23
CA PHE A 35 18.60 7.65 -15.69
C PHE A 35 20.05 7.31 -15.40
N ASP A 36 20.93 8.27 -15.61
CA ASP A 36 22.33 8.16 -15.25
C ASP A 36 22.54 8.62 -13.80
N ALA A 37 23.15 7.76 -13.00
CA ALA A 37 23.49 8.06 -11.62
C ALA A 37 24.79 7.38 -11.21
N THR A 38 25.57 8.06 -10.37
CA THR A 38 26.83 7.56 -9.83
C THR A 38 26.78 7.46 -8.31
N TYR A 39 27.50 6.48 -7.76
CA TYR A 39 27.64 6.34 -6.30
C TYR A 39 28.63 7.37 -5.76
N MET A 40 28.23 8.03 -4.67
CA MET A 40 29.13 8.87 -3.89
C MET A 40 29.69 8.08 -2.69
N PRO A 41 30.87 8.46 -2.16
CA PRO A 41 31.43 7.81 -0.97
C PRO A 41 30.59 8.08 0.29
N GLU A 42 29.75 9.10 0.26
CA GLU A 42 28.89 9.52 1.36
C GLU A 42 27.70 8.57 1.55
N ARG A 43 27.18 8.55 2.78
CA ARG A 43 25.93 7.86 3.13
C ARG A 43 25.05 8.85 3.88
N PHE A 44 23.74 8.72 3.72
CA PHE A 44 22.77 9.54 4.42
C PHE A 44 21.75 8.66 5.15
N THR A 45 21.22 9.18 6.25
CA THR A 45 20.19 8.51 7.03
C THR A 45 18.83 8.76 6.39
N MET A 46 18.09 7.70 6.09
CA MET A 46 16.76 7.82 5.48
C MET A 46 15.74 8.35 6.51
N PRO A 47 14.78 9.19 6.08
CA PRO A 47 13.78 9.76 6.98
C PRO A 47 12.78 8.72 7.50
N LYS A 48 12.63 7.59 6.81
CA LYS A 48 11.73 6.50 7.22
C LYS A 48 12.20 5.88 8.53
N GLN A 49 11.29 5.82 9.50
CA GLN A 49 11.50 5.16 10.77
C GLN A 49 10.89 3.75 10.73
N PHE A 50 11.66 2.77 11.14
CA PHE A 50 11.23 1.38 11.25
C PHE A 50 11.00 1.03 12.72
N SER A 51 9.89 0.38 13.05
CA SER A 51 9.71 -0.19 14.39
C SER A 51 10.58 -1.43 14.56
N ARG A 52 11.17 -1.59 15.76
CA ARG A 52 11.88 -2.82 16.12
C ARG A 52 10.85 -3.91 16.45
N ARG A 53 11.03 -5.11 15.91
CA ARG A 53 10.15 -6.25 16.25
C ARG A 53 10.59 -6.80 17.61
N GLY A 54 9.71 -6.76 18.60
CA GLY A 54 9.93 -7.35 19.93
C GLY A 54 10.73 -6.49 20.92
N ALA A 55 10.98 -5.22 20.61
CA ALA A 55 11.59 -4.25 21.52
C ALA A 55 10.91 -2.89 21.36
N GLU A 56 10.84 -2.09 22.43
CA GLU A 56 10.44 -0.69 22.32
C GLU A 56 11.52 0.12 21.60
N GLY A 57 11.12 0.89 20.60
CA GLY A 57 11.99 1.81 19.88
C GLY A 57 11.85 1.75 18.36
N THR A 58 12.27 2.84 17.72
CA THR A 58 12.41 2.94 16.26
C THR A 58 13.88 2.94 15.88
N TYR A 59 14.17 2.58 14.63
CA TYR A 59 15.49 2.76 14.04
C TYR A 59 15.34 3.32 12.63
N GLN A 60 16.35 4.06 12.20
CA GLN A 60 16.47 4.54 10.83
C GLN A 60 17.53 3.71 10.11
N ARG A 61 17.51 3.74 8.78
CA ARG A 61 18.46 3.01 7.95
C ARG A 61 19.27 3.98 7.12
N ASP A 62 20.54 3.67 6.94
CA ASP A 62 21.43 4.46 6.08
C ASP A 62 21.42 3.91 4.66
N ALA A 63 21.32 4.84 3.70
CA ALA A 63 21.45 4.56 2.28
C ALA A 63 22.78 5.11 1.75
N LYS A 64 23.29 4.52 0.66
CA LYS A 64 24.42 5.10 -0.08
C LYS A 64 23.91 6.33 -0.82
N GLU A 65 24.67 7.41 -0.77
CA GLU A 65 24.37 8.61 -1.54
C GLU A 65 24.58 8.33 -3.04
N MET A 66 23.72 8.90 -3.87
CA MET A 66 23.84 8.83 -5.32
C MET A 66 23.68 10.23 -5.90
N LEU A 67 24.54 10.58 -6.84
CA LEU A 67 24.42 11.80 -7.62
C LEU A 67 23.85 11.43 -8.99
N PHE A 68 22.84 12.15 -9.44
CA PHE A 68 22.17 11.89 -10.71
C PHE A 68 21.83 13.20 -11.43
N GLU A 69 21.56 13.09 -12.73
CA GLU A 69 21.17 14.23 -13.56
C GLU A 69 19.66 14.47 -13.49
N ILE A 70 19.25 15.71 -13.20
CA ILE A 70 17.84 16.10 -13.35
C ILE A 70 17.57 16.38 -14.83
N THR A 71 16.82 15.49 -15.45
CA THR A 71 16.24 15.66 -16.79
C THR A 71 14.72 15.85 -16.68
N PRO A 72 14.06 16.45 -17.70
CA PRO A 72 12.60 16.55 -17.71
C PRO A 72 11.90 15.18 -17.60
N ASP A 73 12.50 14.13 -18.18
CA ASP A 73 12.01 12.75 -18.06
C ASP A 73 12.07 12.25 -16.63
N PHE A 74 13.12 12.60 -15.90
CA PHE A 74 13.24 12.30 -14.48
C PHE A 74 12.17 13.03 -13.65
N GLU A 75 11.95 14.32 -13.90
CA GLU A 75 10.93 15.09 -13.18
C GLU A 75 9.53 14.51 -13.39
N ALA A 76 9.18 14.20 -14.65
CA ALA A 76 7.91 13.56 -14.96
C ALA A 76 7.76 12.18 -14.27
N TRP A 77 8.84 11.38 -14.28
CA TRP A 77 8.87 10.10 -13.59
C TRP A 77 8.76 10.25 -12.06
N PHE A 78 9.43 11.25 -11.50
CA PHE A 78 9.40 11.55 -10.08
C PHE A 78 8.00 11.96 -9.64
N ASP A 79 7.35 12.87 -10.35
CA ASP A 79 5.99 13.33 -10.03
C ASP A 79 4.99 12.18 -10.05
N GLN A 80 5.06 11.34 -11.07
CA GLN A 80 4.22 10.15 -11.17
C GLN A 80 4.50 9.19 -10.01
N THR A 81 5.77 8.90 -9.74
CA THR A 81 6.19 7.99 -8.66
C THR A 81 5.81 8.55 -7.28
N ASN A 82 5.93 9.86 -7.07
CA ASN A 82 5.58 10.54 -5.82
C ASN A 82 4.07 10.47 -5.57
N ARG A 83 3.25 10.72 -6.61
CA ARG A 83 1.79 10.50 -6.55
C ARG A 83 1.46 9.05 -6.25
N ASP A 84 2.08 8.09 -6.92
CA ASP A 84 1.81 6.67 -6.71
C ASP A 84 2.21 6.22 -5.31
N LEU A 85 3.34 6.67 -4.79
CA LEU A 85 3.79 6.37 -3.42
C LEU A 85 2.94 7.04 -2.35
N ALA A 86 2.39 8.23 -2.63
CA ALA A 86 1.42 8.90 -1.77
C ALA A 86 0.05 8.19 -1.78
N ALA A 87 -0.41 7.79 -2.97
CA ALA A 87 -1.67 7.06 -3.19
C ALA A 87 -1.59 5.60 -2.72
N ALA A 88 -0.38 5.02 -2.63
CA ALA A 88 -0.13 3.68 -2.11
C ALA A 88 -0.39 3.55 -0.59
N ARG A 89 -1.48 4.11 -0.09
CA ARG A 89 -2.23 3.54 1.06
C ARG A 89 -2.89 2.21 0.65
N LYS A 90 -2.17 1.31 -0.05
CA LYS A 90 -2.61 -0.07 -0.24
C LYS A 90 -2.14 -0.89 0.97
N GLY A 91 -3.08 -1.26 1.83
CA GLY A 91 -2.89 -2.40 2.73
C GLY A 91 -3.33 -2.23 4.19
N GLY A 92 -3.71 -1.03 4.64
CA GLY A 92 -4.65 -0.96 5.75
C GLY A 92 -6.02 -1.29 5.15
N ASN A 93 -6.79 -2.20 5.74
CA ASN A 93 -8.17 -2.51 5.32
C ASN A 93 -8.91 -1.18 5.10
N ILE A 94 -8.97 -0.71 3.84
CA ILE A 94 -9.54 0.60 3.53
C ILE A 94 -10.99 0.42 3.91
N LYS A 95 -11.42 1.11 4.96
CA LYS A 95 -12.81 1.03 5.39
C LYS A 95 -13.63 1.43 4.17
N PRO A 96 -14.58 0.59 3.74
CA PRO A 96 -15.45 0.94 2.63
C PRO A 96 -16.24 2.18 3.01
N SER A 97 -15.75 3.34 2.61
CA SER A 97 -16.39 4.64 2.72
C SER A 97 -16.75 5.13 1.33
N VAL A 98 -17.70 6.07 1.24
CA VAL A 98 -18.17 6.64 -0.03
C VAL A 98 -16.99 7.28 -0.79
N GLU A 99 -16.15 8.04 -0.09
CA GLU A 99 -14.96 8.68 -0.64
C GLU A 99 -13.94 7.69 -1.23
N ALA A 100 -13.81 6.49 -0.63
CA ALA A 100 -12.91 5.44 -1.11
C ALA A 100 -13.43 4.75 -2.39
N ILE A 101 -14.74 4.75 -2.59
CA ILE A 101 -15.38 4.24 -3.80
C ILE A 101 -15.26 5.28 -4.93
N GLU A 102 -15.52 6.56 -4.63
CA GLU A 102 -15.43 7.65 -5.62
C GLU A 102 -14.00 7.88 -6.13
N SER A 103 -13.00 7.71 -5.25
CA SER A 103 -11.58 7.79 -5.62
C SER A 103 -11.04 6.57 -6.37
N GLY A 104 -11.88 5.56 -6.66
CA GLY A 104 -11.48 4.33 -7.37
C GLY A 104 -10.54 3.42 -6.57
N LEU A 105 -10.33 3.72 -5.28
CA LEU A 105 -9.49 2.92 -4.38
C LEU A 105 -10.17 1.59 -3.98
N VAL A 106 -11.50 1.54 -4.06
CA VAL A 106 -12.32 0.35 -3.80
C VAL A 106 -13.26 0.11 -4.99
N ASP A 107 -13.18 -1.09 -5.57
CA ASP A 107 -14.11 -1.51 -6.63
C ASP A 107 -15.48 -1.86 -6.03
N PHE A 108 -16.45 -0.97 -6.24
CA PHE A 108 -17.81 -1.13 -5.78
C PHE A 108 -18.48 -2.40 -6.33
N LYS A 109 -18.23 -2.76 -7.60
CA LYS A 109 -18.87 -3.93 -8.21
C LYS A 109 -18.40 -5.20 -7.53
N LYS A 110 -17.10 -5.32 -7.28
CA LYS A 110 -16.53 -6.46 -6.57
C LYS A 110 -17.07 -6.58 -5.14
N MET A 111 -17.21 -5.47 -4.41
CA MET A 111 -17.82 -5.49 -3.08
C MET A 111 -19.30 -5.83 -3.10
N ALA A 112 -20.05 -5.37 -4.11
CA ALA A 112 -21.46 -5.70 -4.26
C ALA A 112 -21.66 -7.20 -4.51
N GLU A 113 -20.83 -7.82 -5.33
CA GLU A 113 -20.85 -9.28 -5.58
C GLU A 113 -20.53 -10.08 -4.32
N GLU A 114 -19.49 -9.69 -3.58
CA GLU A 114 -19.15 -10.32 -2.30
C GLU A 114 -20.27 -10.17 -1.26
N THR A 115 -20.93 -9.01 -1.24
CA THR A 115 -22.07 -8.74 -0.35
C THR A 115 -23.27 -9.62 -0.70
N ARG A 116 -23.63 -9.74 -1.99
CA ARG A 116 -24.70 -10.64 -2.46
C ARG A 116 -24.41 -12.08 -2.06
N LYS A 117 -23.17 -12.55 -2.24
CA LYS A 117 -22.76 -13.91 -1.85
C LYS A 117 -22.90 -14.14 -0.34
N LYS A 118 -22.50 -13.17 0.48
CA LYS A 118 -22.64 -13.25 1.95
C LYS A 118 -24.10 -13.22 2.39
N MET A 119 -24.94 -12.39 1.77
CA MET A 119 -26.38 -12.32 2.05
C MET A 119 -27.09 -13.62 1.67
N GLN A 120 -26.75 -14.21 0.53
CA GLN A 120 -27.32 -15.49 0.12
C GLN A 120 -26.91 -16.61 1.09
N ALA A 121 -25.63 -16.67 1.46
CA ALA A 121 -25.14 -17.66 2.41
C ALA A 121 -25.77 -17.50 3.81
N SER A 122 -26.01 -16.28 4.28
CA SER A 122 -26.69 -16.05 5.56
C SER A 122 -28.18 -16.42 5.50
N TYR A 123 -28.84 -16.15 4.37
CA TYR A 123 -30.23 -16.54 4.13
C TYR A 123 -30.40 -18.07 4.11
N GLU A 124 -29.56 -18.79 3.35
CA GLU A 124 -29.57 -20.25 3.27
C GLU A 124 -29.28 -20.90 4.63
N LYS A 125 -28.30 -20.35 5.37
CA LYS A 125 -28.01 -20.78 6.75
C LYS A 125 -29.21 -20.56 7.66
N GLY A 126 -29.90 -19.42 7.54
CA GLY A 126 -31.13 -19.13 8.28
C GLY A 126 -32.26 -20.11 7.98
N GLN A 127 -32.49 -20.42 6.70
CA GLN A 127 -33.45 -21.43 6.24
C GLN A 127 -33.12 -22.83 6.78
N ALA A 128 -31.87 -23.26 6.68
CA ALA A 128 -31.43 -24.58 7.18
C ALA A 128 -31.58 -24.71 8.71
N LEU A 129 -31.28 -23.65 9.45
CA LEU A 129 -31.47 -23.60 10.90
C LEU A 129 -32.96 -23.56 11.29
N GLY A 130 -33.79 -22.87 10.53
CA GLY A 130 -35.25 -22.87 10.73
C GLY A 130 -35.87 -24.24 10.49
N ASN A 131 -35.48 -24.90 9.39
CA ASN A 131 -35.99 -26.23 9.01
C ASN A 131 -35.53 -27.34 9.96
N SER A 132 -34.30 -27.27 10.48
CA SER A 132 -33.81 -28.21 11.50
C SER A 132 -34.56 -28.07 12.83
N ARG A 133 -34.89 -26.84 13.26
CA ARG A 133 -35.71 -26.58 14.45
C ARG A 133 -37.16 -27.04 14.28
N ALA A 134 -37.76 -26.83 13.10
CA ALA A 134 -39.12 -27.28 12.81
C ALA A 134 -39.26 -28.82 12.81
N LYS A 135 -38.22 -29.55 12.38
CA LYS A 135 -38.17 -31.02 12.46
C LYS A 135 -38.00 -31.55 13.89
N GLY A 136 -37.24 -30.84 14.74
CA GLY A 136 -37.10 -31.19 16.17
C GLY A 136 -38.41 -31.03 16.96
N SER A 137 -39.24 -30.04 16.61
CA SER A 137 -40.53 -29.78 17.27
C SER A 137 -41.58 -30.89 17.01
N LYS A 138 -41.57 -31.54 15.83
CA LYS A 138 -42.50 -32.64 15.52
C LYS A 138 -42.16 -33.99 16.18
N GLY A 139 -40.97 -34.14 16.76
CA GLY A 139 -40.56 -35.36 17.47
C GLY A 139 -40.90 -35.37 18.97
N GLY A 140 -41.25 -34.20 19.54
CA GLY A 140 -41.55 -34.03 20.97
C GLY A 140 -43.01 -34.30 21.32
N LYS A 141 -43.57 -35.45 20.96
CA LYS A 141 -44.83 -35.92 21.54
C LYS A 141 -44.82 -37.43 21.75
N ARG A 142 -43.95 -37.89 22.65
CA ARG A 142 -44.01 -39.23 23.27
C ARG A 142 -43.33 -39.20 24.65
N LYS A 143 -44.11 -38.92 25.68
CA LYS A 143 -44.68 -39.87 26.65
C LYS A 143 -44.90 -39.17 27.98
#